data_AF-A0A968PKL3-F1
#
_entry.id   AF-A0A968PKL3-F1
#
_cell.length_a   1.000
_cell.length_b   1.000
_cell.length_c   1.000
_cell.angle_alpha   90.00
_cell.angle_beta   90.00
_cell.angle_gamma   90.00
#
_symmetry.space_group_name_H-M   'P 1'
#
loop_
_entity.id
_entity.type
_entity.pdbx_description
1 polymer ?
#
loop_
_entity_poly.entity_id
_entity_poly.type
_entity_poly.pdbx_seq_one_letter_code
_entity_poly.pdbx_strand_id
1 'polypeptide(L)'
;MAIDYAGNTFRQARQINLTSKPVTFKERVGSFDTNDYYRFKLGKRSSVKLALRGLNANADLELISKSRNQFTTRSARTSNQGEAVNQVLDAGTYYVRVYPRNGDVKYQLSLSASPVKSYQRYAFKYSYSKGDYYTGYGYATTDRYHTGQQITSNAPDGSGYSGSYQITSAVNYTGTTQNLNKLRVNGYYDSENKDSYPPFFGYGSNGLGSESGYITKADNFFDNKTEVDLTDWFSGKVQDARLRFAARSGFFDSKLDRNDMIKLFRNAKDGGVVDSTELKDLRFLVNDKSYIVMDDHVQVLSGKVINSNAANLQYQGKSLGNLSAGSSNAHLEKLVNKWFLGGDRPTASSTYRYTSGSLFQNGVSYQDIKQGNASNCYFLGGLAATALRSPGLIQDMFIDNGDNTYTVRFFNKGVADYVTVDRYLPVNSLGQFTYASKGGHYSRASNELWVALAEKAYAQVNSSGWIYRWNSDHSNSYQGINNGWFGDAIQDITAKGSSLRNSLNFDALVKAYADGRMIGVTSKASTQIASTVVYNHVYVLTGYNSSTQRFTLFNPWGVSGGYENGSSKPGILNMTWSELTANFSSWDSSIG
;
A
#
# COMPACT_ATOMS: atom_id res chain seq x y z
N MET A 1 -61.82 -25.23 48.17
CA MET A 1 -61.08 -24.16 47.47
C MET A 1 -59.61 -24.33 47.79
N ALA A 2 -58.74 -24.43 46.79
CA ALA A 2 -57.30 -24.31 47.04
C ALA A 2 -57.04 -22.85 47.48
N ILE A 3 -56.21 -22.67 48.51
CA ILE A 3 -55.85 -21.35 49.00
C ILE A 3 -54.94 -20.70 47.95
N ASP A 4 -55.30 -19.52 47.45
CA ASP A 4 -54.45 -18.68 46.61
C ASP A 4 -53.37 -18.04 47.50
N TYR A 5 -52.10 -18.34 47.21
CA TYR A 5 -50.95 -17.77 47.91
C TYR A 5 -50.18 -16.72 47.10
N ALA A 6 -50.56 -16.43 45.85
CA ALA A 6 -49.83 -15.56 44.94
C ALA A 6 -50.75 -14.52 44.30
N GLY A 7 -50.87 -13.33 44.91
CA GLY A 7 -51.89 -12.38 44.48
C GLY A 7 -51.63 -11.66 43.14
N ASN A 8 -52.69 -10.97 42.69
CA ASN A 8 -52.84 -10.34 41.37
C ASN A 8 -52.04 -9.06 41.12
N THR A 9 -51.21 -8.61 42.07
CA THR A 9 -50.46 -7.36 41.96
C THR A 9 -49.04 -7.50 42.49
N PHE A 10 -48.13 -6.61 42.07
CA PHE A 10 -46.77 -6.54 42.61
C PHE A 10 -46.71 -6.37 44.14
N ARG A 11 -47.74 -5.77 44.76
CA ARG A 11 -47.82 -5.61 46.22
C ARG A 11 -48.21 -6.90 46.93
N GLN A 12 -49.02 -7.74 46.28
CA GLN A 12 -49.51 -9.01 46.80
C GLN A 12 -48.62 -10.20 46.39
N ALA A 13 -47.50 -9.93 45.71
CA ALA A 13 -46.63 -10.96 45.18
C ALA A 13 -46.06 -11.87 46.29
N ARG A 14 -46.16 -13.19 46.10
CA ARG A 14 -45.65 -14.20 47.02
C ARG A 14 -44.13 -14.13 47.13
N GLN A 15 -43.61 -13.89 48.33
CA GLN A 15 -42.16 -13.84 48.53
C GLN A 15 -41.55 -15.25 48.48
N ILE A 16 -40.49 -15.41 47.67
CA ILE A 16 -39.71 -16.64 47.53
C ILE A 16 -38.26 -16.37 47.92
N ASN A 17 -37.69 -17.27 48.72
CA ASN A 17 -36.25 -17.36 48.95
C ASN A 17 -35.67 -18.40 47.99
N LEU A 18 -34.92 -17.94 46.98
CA LEU A 18 -34.31 -18.82 45.99
C LEU A 18 -32.95 -19.34 46.45
N THR A 19 -32.68 -20.61 46.14
CA THR A 19 -31.37 -21.26 46.29
C THR A 19 -31.00 -21.94 44.96
N SER A 20 -29.84 -22.59 44.91
CA SER A 20 -29.45 -23.42 43.76
C SER A 20 -30.35 -24.64 43.57
N LYS A 21 -31.06 -25.08 44.62
CA LYS A 21 -32.07 -26.14 44.53
C LYS A 21 -33.41 -25.56 44.05
N PRO A 22 -34.04 -26.15 43.02
CA PRO A 22 -35.35 -25.70 42.56
C PRO A 22 -36.42 -25.81 43.64
N VAL A 23 -37.17 -24.73 43.85
CA VAL A 23 -38.41 -24.70 44.63
C VAL A 23 -39.59 -24.73 43.67
N THR A 24 -40.63 -25.51 44.00
CA THR A 24 -41.79 -25.70 43.11
C THR A 24 -43.09 -25.32 43.82
N PHE A 25 -43.91 -24.50 43.16
CA PHE A 25 -45.21 -24.05 43.62
C PHE A 25 -46.31 -24.61 42.72
N LYS A 26 -47.44 -25.04 43.29
CA LYS A 26 -48.62 -25.46 42.54
C LYS A 26 -49.74 -24.47 42.82
N GLU A 27 -50.28 -23.86 41.78
CA GLU A 27 -51.29 -22.80 41.87
C GLU A 27 -52.23 -22.84 40.66
N ARG A 28 -53.16 -21.88 40.59
CA ARG A 28 -54.13 -21.78 39.51
C ARG A 28 -54.44 -20.31 39.18
N VAL A 29 -54.27 -19.93 37.93
CA VAL A 29 -54.76 -18.65 37.38
C VAL A 29 -56.05 -18.86 36.59
N GLY A 30 -56.85 -17.81 36.39
CA GLY A 30 -58.16 -17.90 35.76
C GLY A 30 -58.89 -16.56 35.62
N SER A 31 -60.20 -16.60 35.34
CA SER A 31 -60.99 -15.37 35.12
C SER A 31 -61.17 -14.50 36.37
N PHE A 32 -61.12 -15.10 37.56
CA PHE A 32 -61.19 -14.40 38.85
C PHE A 32 -59.81 -14.13 39.45
N ASP A 33 -58.80 -14.87 38.99
CA ASP A 33 -57.42 -14.81 39.47
C ASP A 33 -56.49 -14.65 38.26
N THR A 34 -56.49 -13.44 37.72
CA THR A 34 -55.93 -13.18 36.38
C THR A 34 -54.41 -13.24 36.32
N ASN A 35 -53.73 -13.16 37.46
CA ASN A 35 -52.28 -13.12 37.56
C ASN A 35 -51.81 -13.67 38.90
N ASP A 36 -50.80 -14.53 38.85
CA ASP A 36 -50.06 -14.90 40.04
C ASP A 36 -48.70 -14.22 40.01
N TYR A 37 -48.49 -13.29 40.96
CA TYR A 37 -47.18 -12.66 41.14
C TYR A 37 -46.37 -13.34 42.23
N TYR A 38 -45.11 -13.61 41.91
CA TYR A 38 -44.09 -14.04 42.85
C TYR A 38 -42.98 -13.00 42.91
N ARG A 39 -42.30 -12.87 44.04
CA ARG A 39 -41.17 -11.95 44.25
C ARG A 39 -39.99 -12.66 44.86
N PHE A 40 -38.80 -12.46 44.32
CA PHE A 40 -37.55 -12.91 44.94
C PHE A 40 -36.50 -11.80 44.96
N LYS A 41 -35.56 -11.89 45.90
CA LYS A 41 -34.41 -10.99 46.00
C LYS A 41 -33.12 -11.76 45.76
N LEU A 42 -32.28 -11.27 44.86
CA LEU A 42 -30.94 -11.77 44.64
C LEU A 42 -29.94 -10.90 45.41
N GLY A 43 -29.17 -11.52 46.31
CA GLY A 43 -28.08 -10.83 47.04
C GLY A 43 -26.80 -10.65 46.22
N LYS A 44 -26.64 -11.43 45.15
CA LYS A 44 -25.50 -11.40 44.21
C LYS A 44 -25.96 -11.83 42.82
N ARG A 45 -25.18 -11.48 41.80
CA ARG A 45 -25.45 -11.88 40.40
C ARG A 45 -25.63 -13.40 40.33
N SER A 46 -26.74 -13.86 39.75
CA SER A 46 -27.14 -15.27 39.79
C SER A 46 -27.76 -15.71 38.47
N SER A 47 -27.55 -16.97 38.09
CA SER A 47 -28.31 -17.64 37.03
C SER A 47 -29.65 -18.08 37.60
N VAL A 48 -30.73 -17.49 37.08
CA VAL A 48 -32.12 -17.78 37.44
C VAL A 48 -32.74 -18.67 36.37
N LYS A 49 -33.33 -19.78 36.81
CA LYS A 49 -34.08 -20.70 35.94
C LYS A 49 -35.51 -20.77 36.45
N LEU A 50 -36.45 -20.48 35.55
CA LEU A 50 -37.88 -20.59 35.76
C LEU A 50 -38.44 -21.62 34.79
N ALA A 51 -39.33 -22.49 35.27
CA ALA A 51 -40.05 -23.44 34.43
C ALA A 51 -41.51 -23.53 34.88
N LEU A 52 -42.44 -23.34 33.95
CA LEU A 52 -43.87 -23.57 34.15
C LEU A 52 -44.24 -24.91 33.52
N ARG A 53 -44.78 -25.84 34.32
CA ARG A 53 -45.11 -27.20 33.88
C ARG A 53 -46.46 -27.65 34.43
N GLY A 54 -46.95 -28.80 33.96
CA GLY A 54 -48.19 -29.40 34.47
C GLY A 54 -49.45 -28.59 34.12
N LEU A 55 -49.41 -27.87 32.99
CA LEU A 55 -50.49 -27.02 32.50
C LEU A 55 -51.66 -27.86 31.98
N ASN A 56 -52.88 -27.58 32.44
CA ASN A 56 -54.11 -28.16 31.88
C ASN A 56 -54.73 -27.29 30.76
N ALA A 57 -54.25 -26.05 30.59
CA ALA A 57 -54.65 -25.08 29.58
C ALA A 57 -53.50 -24.05 29.38
N ASN A 58 -53.63 -23.10 28.45
CA ASN A 58 -52.54 -22.21 28.09
C ASN A 58 -52.31 -21.09 29.14
N ALA A 59 -51.09 -20.98 29.66
CA ALA A 59 -50.65 -19.87 30.51
C ALA A 59 -49.20 -19.48 30.18
N ASP A 60 -48.92 -18.19 30.26
CA ASP A 60 -47.62 -17.63 29.93
C ASP A 60 -46.80 -17.32 31.19
N LEU A 61 -45.48 -17.23 31.02
CA LEU A 61 -44.53 -16.93 32.08
C LEU A 61 -43.75 -15.66 31.75
N GLU A 62 -43.69 -14.73 32.69
CA GLU A 62 -42.98 -13.46 32.55
C GLU A 62 -42.07 -13.17 33.75
N LEU A 63 -40.84 -12.75 33.49
CA LEU A 63 -39.86 -12.30 34.48
C LEU A 63 -39.68 -10.78 34.35
N ILE A 64 -39.90 -10.07 35.45
CA ILE A 64 -40.02 -8.60 35.50
C ILE A 64 -39.00 -8.03 36.50
N SER A 65 -38.23 -7.02 36.09
CA SER A 65 -37.36 -6.23 36.98
C SER A 65 -37.94 -4.86 37.28
N LYS A 66 -37.94 -4.44 38.56
CA LYS A 66 -38.46 -3.13 39.00
C LYS A 66 -37.39 -2.00 39.00
N SER A 67 -36.10 -2.33 38.86
CA SER A 67 -35.00 -1.41 39.19
C SER A 67 -34.30 -0.72 38.01
N ARG A 68 -34.93 -0.62 36.83
CA ARG A 68 -34.52 0.16 35.64
C ARG A 68 -35.52 -0.18 34.53
N ASN A 69 -36.13 0.81 33.85
CA ASN A 69 -37.06 0.67 32.70
C ASN A 69 -37.44 -0.78 32.34
N GLN A 70 -38.61 -1.23 32.84
CA GLN A 70 -39.18 -2.59 32.78
C GLN A 70 -38.46 -3.54 31.80
N PHE A 71 -37.48 -4.29 32.30
CA PHE A 71 -37.00 -5.46 31.57
C PHE A 71 -37.97 -6.62 31.79
N THR A 72 -38.46 -7.17 30.68
CA THR A 72 -39.47 -8.23 30.66
C THR A 72 -38.96 -9.36 29.77
N THR A 73 -38.59 -10.51 30.36
CA THR A 73 -38.37 -11.74 29.59
C THR A 73 -39.61 -12.61 29.69
N ARG A 74 -40.20 -12.96 28.55
CA ARG A 74 -41.44 -13.74 28.48
C ARG A 74 -41.22 -15.05 27.72
N SER A 75 -41.89 -16.09 28.17
CA SER A 75 -42.11 -17.35 27.45
C SER A 75 -43.63 -17.51 27.30
N ALA A 76 -44.09 -17.72 26.06
CA ALA A 76 -45.51 -17.78 25.69
C ALA A 76 -45.74 -18.79 24.55
N ARG A 77 -45.49 -20.06 24.85
CA ARG A 77 -45.71 -21.15 23.91
C ARG A 77 -47.20 -21.41 23.76
N THR A 78 -47.59 -21.99 22.62
CA THR A 78 -49.00 -22.22 22.32
C THR A 78 -49.52 -23.50 22.98
N SER A 79 -50.84 -23.59 23.14
CA SER A 79 -51.52 -24.72 23.78
C SER A 79 -51.07 -24.91 25.25
N ASN A 80 -50.99 -26.14 25.74
CA ASN A 80 -50.56 -26.49 27.10
C ASN A 80 -49.05 -26.80 27.22
N GLN A 81 -48.23 -26.26 26.32
CA GLN A 81 -46.78 -26.45 26.36
C GLN A 81 -46.16 -25.73 27.57
N GLY A 82 -45.19 -26.35 28.24
CA GLY A 82 -44.52 -25.74 29.38
C GLY A 82 -43.63 -24.55 29.01
N GLU A 83 -43.59 -23.55 29.87
CA GLU A 83 -42.79 -22.33 29.70
C GLU A 83 -41.42 -22.45 30.36
N ALA A 84 -40.42 -21.74 29.84
CA ALA A 84 -39.10 -21.68 30.46
C ALA A 84 -38.42 -20.33 30.25
N VAL A 85 -37.83 -19.79 31.31
CA VAL A 85 -36.99 -18.59 31.28
C VAL A 85 -35.67 -18.90 31.97
N ASN A 86 -34.56 -18.74 31.26
CA ASN A 86 -33.21 -18.89 31.80
C ASN A 86 -32.45 -17.58 31.60
N GLN A 87 -32.13 -16.86 32.68
CA GLN A 87 -31.50 -15.55 32.63
C GLN A 87 -30.42 -15.39 33.69
N VAL A 88 -29.39 -14.58 33.40
CA VAL A 88 -28.41 -14.14 34.42
C VAL A 88 -28.80 -12.75 34.88
N LEU A 89 -29.13 -12.63 36.15
CA LEU A 89 -29.67 -11.41 36.76
C LEU A 89 -28.69 -10.85 37.78
N ASP A 90 -28.58 -9.53 37.84
CA ASP A 90 -27.82 -8.81 38.89
C ASP A 90 -28.49 -8.92 40.27
N ALA A 91 -27.80 -8.45 41.31
CA ALA A 91 -28.41 -8.31 42.61
C ALA A 91 -29.59 -7.32 42.51
N GLY A 92 -30.75 -7.70 43.04
CA GLY A 92 -31.97 -6.93 42.83
C GLY A 92 -33.23 -7.67 43.24
N THR A 93 -34.36 -6.97 43.11
CA THR A 93 -35.70 -7.52 43.39
C THR A 93 -36.41 -7.77 42.07
N TYR A 94 -36.85 -9.01 41.88
CA TYR A 94 -37.48 -9.47 40.66
C TYR A 94 -38.85 -10.04 40.95
N TYR A 95 -39.70 -10.00 39.94
CA TYR A 95 -41.04 -10.55 39.97
C TYR A 95 -41.22 -11.58 38.86
N VAL A 96 -42.00 -12.61 39.14
CA VAL A 96 -42.48 -13.56 38.15
C VAL A 96 -43.99 -13.40 38.06
N ARG A 97 -44.53 -13.31 36.85
CA ARG A 97 -45.96 -13.29 36.58
C ARG A 97 -46.33 -14.53 35.79
N VAL A 98 -47.30 -15.28 36.30
CA VAL A 98 -48.00 -16.33 35.54
C VAL A 98 -49.39 -15.80 35.24
N TYR A 99 -49.86 -15.93 34.00
CA TYR A 99 -51.19 -15.44 33.61
C TYR A 99 -51.81 -16.30 32.50
N PRO A 100 -53.13 -16.51 32.52
CA PRO A 100 -53.80 -17.42 31.61
C PRO A 100 -53.98 -16.77 30.24
N ARG A 101 -54.02 -17.60 29.18
CA ARG A 101 -54.43 -17.15 27.84
C ARG A 101 -55.90 -17.45 27.58
N ASN A 102 -56.42 -18.54 28.15
CA ASN A 102 -57.84 -18.88 28.11
C ASN A 102 -58.23 -19.81 29.26
N GLY A 103 -59.42 -19.57 29.83
CA GLY A 103 -59.98 -20.39 30.90
C GLY A 103 -59.12 -20.44 32.15
N ASP A 104 -59.44 -21.38 33.03
CA ASP A 104 -58.73 -21.56 34.28
C ASP A 104 -57.60 -22.60 34.16
N VAL A 105 -56.38 -22.17 34.49
CA VAL A 105 -55.15 -22.94 34.30
C VAL A 105 -54.49 -23.27 35.64
N LYS A 106 -54.40 -24.56 35.95
CA LYS A 106 -53.53 -25.13 37.00
C LYS A 106 -52.12 -25.24 36.46
N TYR A 107 -51.13 -24.93 37.30
CA TYR A 107 -49.73 -25.00 36.90
C TYR A 107 -48.81 -25.43 38.04
N GLN A 108 -47.57 -25.77 37.67
CA GLN A 108 -46.44 -25.99 38.58
C GLN A 108 -45.30 -25.06 38.15
N LEU A 109 -44.98 -24.07 38.98
CA LEU A 109 -43.89 -23.13 38.73
C LEU A 109 -42.65 -23.56 39.53
N SER A 110 -41.58 -23.91 38.84
CA SER A 110 -40.28 -24.24 39.42
C SER A 110 -39.30 -23.08 39.23
N LEU A 111 -38.62 -22.66 40.30
CA LEU A 111 -37.63 -21.58 40.28
C LEU A 111 -36.36 -22.01 41.01
N SER A 112 -35.20 -21.67 40.45
CA SER A 112 -33.90 -21.78 41.14
C SER A 112 -33.02 -20.58 40.80
N ALA A 113 -32.12 -20.24 41.71
CA ALA A 113 -31.09 -19.24 41.48
C ALA A 113 -29.74 -19.74 42.00
N SER A 114 -28.77 -19.88 41.09
CA SER A 114 -27.39 -20.23 41.47
C SER A 114 -26.49 -19.02 41.32
N PRO A 115 -25.74 -18.63 42.37
CA PRO A 115 -24.77 -17.55 42.28
C PRO A 115 -23.78 -17.78 41.15
N VAL A 116 -23.52 -16.75 40.34
CA VAL A 116 -22.44 -16.79 39.34
C VAL A 116 -21.26 -15.98 39.85
N LYS A 117 -20.04 -16.46 39.56
CA LYS A 117 -18.82 -15.67 39.79
C LYS A 117 -18.89 -14.40 38.94
N SER A 118 -18.58 -13.26 39.55
CA SER A 118 -18.43 -11.97 38.87
C SER A 118 -16.96 -11.71 38.54
N TYR A 119 -16.73 -11.00 37.43
CA TYR A 119 -15.40 -10.75 36.88
C TYR A 119 -15.17 -9.27 36.68
N GLN A 120 -13.91 -8.86 36.74
CA GLN A 120 -13.46 -7.53 36.35
C GLN A 120 -12.45 -7.65 35.22
N ARG A 121 -12.56 -6.76 34.24
CA ARG A 121 -11.46 -6.45 33.33
C ARG A 121 -10.65 -5.34 33.99
N TYR A 122 -9.36 -5.58 34.17
CA TYR A 122 -8.45 -4.57 34.69
C TYR A 122 -7.42 -4.20 33.62
N ALA A 123 -7.05 -2.93 33.54
CA ALA A 123 -5.91 -2.47 32.78
C ALA A 123 -4.73 -2.22 33.72
N PHE A 124 -3.52 -2.46 33.24
CA PHE A 124 -2.31 -2.32 34.02
C PHE A 124 -1.19 -1.65 33.20
N LYS A 125 -0.25 -1.05 33.92
CA LYS A 125 1.05 -0.60 33.43
C LYS A 125 2.12 -1.30 34.27
N TYR A 126 3.03 -2.04 33.65
CA TYR A 126 4.22 -2.56 34.31
C TYR A 126 5.40 -1.66 33.96
N SER A 127 6.04 -1.04 34.95
CA SER A 127 7.20 -0.18 34.75
C SER A 127 8.47 -0.87 35.23
N TYR A 128 9.51 -0.85 34.40
CA TYR A 128 10.87 -1.27 34.73
C TYR A 128 11.59 -0.15 35.49
N SER A 129 12.77 -0.49 36.02
CA SER A 129 13.58 0.36 36.87
C SER A 129 14.23 1.54 36.13
N LYS A 130 14.48 1.42 34.83
CA LYS A 130 15.12 2.44 33.98
C LYS A 130 14.17 3.42 33.29
N GLY A 131 12.85 3.19 33.37
CA GLY A 131 11.84 4.08 32.81
C GLY A 131 10.94 3.43 31.76
N ASP A 132 11.37 2.29 31.21
CA ASP A 132 10.60 1.47 30.29
C ASP A 132 9.30 0.98 30.94
N TYR A 133 8.28 0.74 30.13
CA TYR A 133 7.06 0.11 30.63
C TYR A 133 6.26 -0.59 29.54
N TYR A 134 5.51 -1.62 29.90
CA TYR A 134 4.46 -2.16 29.03
C TYR A 134 3.07 -1.99 29.65
N THR A 135 2.07 -1.88 28.78
CA THR A 135 0.66 -1.75 29.16
C THR A 135 -0.15 -2.90 28.63
N GLY A 136 -1.21 -3.24 29.35
CA GLY A 136 -2.06 -4.35 28.98
C GLY A 136 -3.38 -4.36 29.74
N TYR A 137 -4.15 -5.40 29.49
CA TYR A 137 -5.35 -5.70 30.26
C TYR A 137 -5.48 -7.20 30.50
N GLY A 138 -6.14 -7.55 31.60
CA GLY A 138 -6.44 -8.93 31.97
C GLY A 138 -7.81 -9.06 32.62
N TYR A 139 -8.16 -10.29 32.99
CA TYR A 139 -9.42 -10.60 33.65
C TYR A 139 -9.17 -11.33 34.96
N ALA A 140 -9.83 -10.86 36.02
CA ALA A 140 -9.76 -11.44 37.35
C ALA A 140 -11.16 -11.58 37.96
N THR A 141 -11.26 -12.33 39.05
CA THR A 141 -12.44 -12.29 39.92
C THR A 141 -12.64 -10.87 40.46
N THR A 142 -13.90 -10.48 40.65
CA THR A 142 -14.24 -9.17 41.26
C THR A 142 -13.45 -8.93 42.55
N ASP A 143 -13.02 -7.67 42.72
CA ASP A 143 -12.28 -7.13 43.87
C ASP A 143 -10.86 -7.67 44.04
N ARG A 144 -10.35 -8.47 43.08
CA ARG A 144 -8.95 -8.88 43.09
C ARG A 144 -8.00 -7.70 42.88
N TYR A 145 -8.37 -6.74 42.04
CA TYR A 145 -7.59 -5.54 41.74
C TYR A 145 -8.48 -4.30 41.80
N HIS A 146 -7.92 -3.17 42.24
CA HIS A 146 -8.61 -1.87 42.28
C HIS A 146 -7.82 -0.80 41.54
N THR A 147 -8.52 0.17 40.94
CA THR A 147 -7.87 1.30 40.25
C THR A 147 -6.94 2.05 41.20
N GLY A 148 -5.73 2.35 40.73
CA GLY A 148 -4.67 2.99 41.50
C GLY A 148 -3.80 2.04 42.33
N GLN A 149 -4.15 0.76 42.41
CA GLN A 149 -3.36 -0.23 43.14
C GLN A 149 -1.95 -0.34 42.54
N GLN A 150 -0.95 -0.31 43.41
CA GLN A 150 0.45 -0.59 43.09
C GLN A 150 0.81 -2.00 43.55
N ILE A 151 1.52 -2.75 42.73
CA ILE A 151 1.96 -4.12 43.03
C ILE A 151 3.43 -4.24 42.62
N THR A 152 4.32 -4.39 43.60
CA THR A 152 5.74 -4.63 43.37
C THR A 152 5.96 -6.07 42.90
N SER A 153 6.79 -6.23 41.86
CA SER A 153 7.32 -7.54 41.47
C SER A 153 8.36 -8.00 42.51
N ASN A 154 8.23 -9.23 43.02
CA ASN A 154 9.25 -9.80 43.92
C ASN A 154 10.44 -10.42 43.16
N ALA A 155 10.48 -10.32 41.83
CA ALA A 155 11.56 -10.85 41.01
C ALA A 155 12.42 -9.68 40.48
N PRO A 156 13.72 -9.61 40.84
CA PRO A 156 14.63 -8.64 40.24
C PRO A 156 14.78 -8.91 38.74
N ASP A 157 14.87 -7.83 37.96
CA ASP A 157 15.28 -7.83 36.57
C ASP A 157 16.76 -8.28 36.44
N GLY A 158 17.22 -8.51 35.21
CA GLY A 158 18.62 -8.86 34.93
C GLY A 158 19.66 -7.83 35.40
N SER A 159 19.23 -6.67 35.92
CA SER A 159 20.06 -5.61 36.49
C SER A 159 19.91 -5.43 38.01
N GLY A 160 19.13 -6.28 38.69
CA GLY A 160 18.99 -6.29 40.15
C GLY A 160 17.88 -5.37 40.70
N TYR A 161 17.02 -4.79 39.86
CA TYR A 161 15.90 -3.95 40.29
C TYR A 161 14.55 -4.61 40.02
N SER A 162 13.56 -4.38 40.89
CA SER A 162 12.21 -4.94 40.72
C SER A 162 11.28 -3.94 40.03
N GLY A 163 10.65 -4.34 38.92
CA GLY A 163 9.58 -3.55 38.30
C GLY A 163 8.28 -3.53 39.13
N SER A 164 7.33 -2.70 38.72
CA SER A 164 6.05 -2.53 39.44
C SER A 164 4.85 -2.40 38.51
N TYR A 165 3.72 -2.99 38.93
CA TYR A 165 2.43 -2.81 38.29
C TYR A 165 1.66 -1.68 38.92
N GLN A 166 1.07 -0.84 38.08
CA GLN A 166 -0.02 0.06 38.43
C GLN A 166 -1.30 -0.41 37.75
N ILE A 167 -2.36 -0.63 38.52
CA ILE A 167 -3.71 -0.89 37.97
C ILE A 167 -4.31 0.44 37.54
N THR A 168 -4.45 0.66 36.23
CA THR A 168 -4.92 1.92 35.67
C THR A 168 -6.44 1.99 35.54
N SER A 169 -7.12 0.84 35.48
CA SER A 169 -8.58 0.76 35.60
C SER A 169 -9.01 -0.64 36.04
N ALA A 170 -10.14 -0.73 36.74
CA ALA A 170 -10.83 -1.98 37.02
C ALA A 170 -12.33 -1.79 36.79
N VAL A 171 -12.91 -2.55 35.86
CA VAL A 171 -14.33 -2.43 35.48
C VAL A 171 -15.02 -3.79 35.50
N ASN A 172 -16.26 -3.83 35.97
CA ASN A 172 -17.06 -5.06 35.95
C ASN A 172 -17.23 -5.56 34.51
N TYR A 173 -16.95 -6.85 34.31
CA TYR A 173 -17.01 -7.51 33.01
C TYR A 173 -18.09 -8.58 33.00
N THR A 174 -18.98 -8.52 32.00
CA THR A 174 -20.16 -9.39 31.86
C THR A 174 -19.98 -10.52 30.85
N GLY A 175 -18.78 -10.69 30.29
CA GLY A 175 -18.47 -11.71 29.29
C GLY A 175 -18.11 -13.08 29.86
N THR A 176 -17.49 -13.94 29.03
CA THR A 176 -17.24 -15.36 29.37
C THR A 176 -16.11 -15.54 30.37
N THR A 177 -16.11 -16.70 31.05
CA THR A 177 -15.12 -17.06 32.09
C THR A 177 -13.82 -17.64 31.50
N GLN A 178 -13.75 -17.85 30.18
CA GLN A 178 -12.61 -18.48 29.50
C GLN A 178 -11.35 -17.61 29.49
N ASN A 179 -11.49 -16.32 29.77
CA ASN A 179 -10.39 -15.36 29.82
C ASN A 179 -9.87 -15.12 31.23
N LEU A 180 -10.42 -15.81 32.24
CA LEU A 180 -9.95 -15.67 33.62
C LEU A 180 -8.44 -15.93 33.71
N ASN A 181 -7.72 -15.02 34.37
CA ASN A 181 -6.26 -14.99 34.52
C ASN A 181 -5.45 -14.82 33.23
N LYS A 182 -6.11 -14.67 32.07
CA LYS A 182 -5.43 -14.32 30.83
C LYS A 182 -5.20 -12.82 30.75
N LEU A 183 -4.04 -12.45 30.22
CA LEU A 183 -3.65 -11.06 29.95
C LEU A 183 -3.26 -10.89 28.50
N ARG A 184 -3.40 -9.66 28.02
CA ARG A 184 -2.83 -9.20 26.78
C ARG A 184 -2.04 -7.94 27.01
N VAL A 185 -0.86 -7.88 26.42
CA VAL A 185 -0.05 -6.68 26.32
C VAL A 185 -0.41 -5.99 25.01
N ASN A 186 -0.63 -4.68 25.05
CA ASN A 186 -1.06 -3.90 23.90
C ASN A 186 -0.18 -2.67 23.61
N GLY A 187 0.84 -2.42 24.42
CA GLY A 187 1.86 -1.42 24.15
C GLY A 187 3.10 -1.64 25.01
N TYR A 188 4.25 -1.27 24.48
CA TYR A 188 5.55 -1.17 25.16
C TYR A 188 6.08 0.24 24.95
N TYR A 189 6.71 0.83 25.94
CA TYR A 189 7.35 2.12 25.89
C TYR A 189 8.81 1.93 26.29
N ASP A 190 9.71 2.35 25.41
CA ASP A 190 11.14 2.40 25.65
C ASP A 190 11.49 3.86 26.01
N SER A 191 12.15 4.01 27.15
CA SER A 191 12.43 5.30 27.77
C SER A 191 13.68 5.97 27.21
N GLU A 192 14.65 5.19 26.75
CA GLU A 192 15.86 5.65 26.09
C GLU A 192 15.52 6.34 24.76
N ASN A 193 14.57 5.79 24.00
CA ASN A 193 14.11 6.39 22.74
C ASN A 193 12.81 7.21 22.85
N LYS A 194 12.16 7.20 24.02
CA LYS A 194 10.90 7.91 24.32
C LYS A 194 9.76 7.57 23.37
N ASP A 195 9.68 6.32 22.94
CA ASP A 195 8.75 5.87 21.90
C ASP A 195 7.86 4.70 22.37
N SER A 196 6.70 4.56 21.74
CA SER A 196 5.72 3.51 22.05
C SER A 196 5.55 2.53 20.90
N TYR A 197 5.69 1.24 21.20
CA TYR A 197 5.65 0.15 20.25
C TYR A 197 4.45 -0.76 20.51
N PRO A 198 3.63 -1.08 19.49
CA PRO A 198 2.69 -2.19 19.59
C PRO A 198 3.49 -3.51 19.59
N PRO A 199 3.26 -4.43 20.55
CA PRO A 199 3.96 -5.70 20.55
C PRO A 199 3.54 -6.57 19.36
N PHE A 200 4.49 -7.26 18.72
CA PHE A 200 4.21 -8.29 17.71
C PHE A 200 3.29 -9.37 18.27
N PHE A 201 3.56 -9.80 19.51
CA PHE A 201 2.59 -10.46 20.38
C PHE A 201 2.97 -10.25 21.85
N GLY A 202 1.98 -10.30 22.74
CA GLY A 202 2.23 -10.33 24.18
C GLY A 202 1.03 -10.86 24.95
N TYR A 203 1.22 -11.93 25.71
CA TYR A 203 0.15 -12.63 26.42
C TYR A 203 0.64 -13.26 27.73
N GLY A 204 -0.28 -13.43 28.67
CA GLY A 204 -0.07 -14.18 29.91
C GLY A 204 -1.28 -15.05 30.23
N SER A 205 -1.10 -16.12 31.01
CA SER A 205 -2.15 -17.10 31.32
C SER A 205 -2.43 -17.29 32.81
N ASN A 206 -1.62 -16.72 33.70
CA ASN A 206 -1.64 -16.98 35.13
C ASN A 206 -1.74 -15.70 35.99
N GLY A 207 -2.38 -14.65 35.48
CA GLY A 207 -2.48 -13.35 36.17
C GLY A 207 -1.22 -12.49 35.99
N LEU A 208 -1.20 -11.31 36.62
CA LEU A 208 -0.07 -10.37 36.53
C LEU A 208 1.26 -11.06 36.88
N GLY A 209 2.29 -10.79 36.09
CA GLY A 209 3.62 -11.42 36.21
C GLY A 209 3.78 -12.70 35.41
N SER A 210 2.79 -13.07 34.58
CA SER A 210 2.90 -14.22 33.66
C SER A 210 2.97 -13.80 32.20
N GLU A 211 2.83 -12.51 31.92
CA GLU A 211 2.88 -11.97 30.58
C GLU A 211 4.32 -11.86 30.06
N SER A 212 4.48 -12.22 28.80
CA SER A 212 5.70 -12.09 28.03
C SER A 212 5.35 -11.90 26.56
N GLY A 213 6.29 -11.47 25.75
CA GLY A 213 6.06 -11.23 24.35
C GLY A 213 7.30 -10.77 23.59
N TYR A 214 7.07 -10.33 22.37
CA TYR A 214 8.10 -9.73 21.53
C TYR A 214 7.59 -8.42 20.94
N ILE A 215 8.45 -7.41 20.90
CA ILE A 215 8.13 -6.12 20.27
C ILE A 215 8.18 -6.22 18.74
N THR A 216 9.13 -6.99 18.21
CA THR A 216 9.32 -7.22 16.77
C THR A 216 9.37 -8.73 16.48
N LYS A 217 9.47 -9.13 15.21
CA LYS A 217 9.64 -10.55 14.83
C LYS A 217 11.04 -11.11 15.14
N ALA A 218 12.01 -10.26 15.45
CA ALA A 218 13.41 -10.63 15.67
C ALA A 218 13.83 -10.25 17.10
N ASP A 219 14.05 -11.27 17.94
CA ASP A 219 14.80 -11.29 19.21
C ASP A 219 14.53 -10.25 20.32
N ASN A 220 13.55 -9.36 20.16
CA ASN A 220 13.19 -8.33 21.14
C ASN A 220 12.16 -8.83 22.18
N PHE A 221 12.58 -9.85 22.94
CA PHE A 221 11.77 -10.47 23.99
C PHE A 221 11.62 -9.56 25.22
N PHE A 222 10.39 -9.41 25.71
CA PHE A 222 10.11 -8.76 26.99
C PHE A 222 9.28 -9.67 27.89
N ASP A 223 9.51 -9.56 29.19
CA ASP A 223 8.64 -10.11 30.24
C ASP A 223 8.76 -9.27 31.52
N ASN A 224 8.23 -9.73 32.64
CA ASN A 224 8.34 -9.02 33.92
C ASN A 224 9.76 -9.02 34.54
N LYS A 225 10.79 -9.52 33.85
CA LYS A 225 12.19 -9.58 34.30
C LYS A 225 13.17 -9.03 33.26
N THR A 226 12.80 -9.06 31.99
CA THR A 226 13.62 -8.64 30.86
C THR A 226 12.92 -7.49 30.14
N GLU A 227 13.58 -6.33 30.15
CA GLU A 227 13.24 -5.19 29.30
C GLU A 227 13.91 -5.37 27.93
N VAL A 228 13.39 -4.65 26.93
CA VAL A 228 13.96 -4.60 25.58
C VAL A 228 14.63 -3.25 25.39
N ASP A 229 15.91 -3.26 25.06
CA ASP A 229 16.64 -2.07 24.64
C ASP A 229 16.50 -1.92 23.11
N LEU A 230 15.81 -0.86 22.67
CA LEU A 230 15.62 -0.57 21.24
C LEU A 230 16.51 0.60 20.76
N THR A 231 17.68 0.81 21.39
CA THR A 231 18.69 1.73 20.88
C THR A 231 19.37 1.16 19.62
N ASP A 232 19.14 1.80 18.47
CA ASP A 232 19.72 1.42 17.18
C ASP A 232 20.17 2.64 16.37
N TRP A 233 20.72 2.40 15.18
CA TRP A 233 21.18 3.47 14.30
C TRP A 233 20.06 4.47 13.98
N PHE A 234 18.83 4.00 13.74
CA PHE A 234 17.69 4.85 13.42
C PHE A 234 17.28 5.74 14.60
N SER A 235 17.31 5.23 15.83
CA SER A 235 16.99 5.98 17.06
C SER A 235 17.87 7.22 17.25
N GLY A 236 19.14 7.16 16.82
CA GLY A 236 20.06 8.31 16.91
C GLY A 236 20.02 9.28 15.73
N LYS A 237 19.32 8.95 14.65
CA LYS A 237 19.44 9.65 13.36
C LYS A 237 18.12 10.15 12.78
N VAL A 238 17.02 9.46 13.04
CA VAL A 238 15.67 9.79 12.54
C VAL A 238 14.82 10.28 13.71
N GLN A 239 14.37 11.52 13.63
CA GLN A 239 13.71 12.22 14.73
C GLN A 239 12.22 11.89 14.79
N ASP A 240 11.54 11.90 13.65
CA ASP A 240 10.14 11.57 13.52
C ASP A 240 9.90 10.09 13.85
N ALA A 241 9.00 9.85 14.81
CA ALA A 241 8.78 8.51 15.36
C ALA A 241 8.18 7.55 14.32
N ARG A 242 7.27 8.03 13.46
CA ARG A 242 6.62 7.18 12.46
C ARG A 242 7.56 6.83 11.32
N LEU A 243 8.34 7.79 10.84
CA LEU A 243 9.38 7.55 9.85
C LEU A 243 10.48 6.67 10.39
N ARG A 244 10.91 6.88 11.64
CA ARG A 244 11.89 6.01 12.30
C ARG A 244 11.40 4.56 12.33
N PHE A 245 10.17 4.33 12.81
CA PHE A 245 9.58 3.00 12.84
C PHE A 245 9.44 2.39 11.44
N ALA A 246 8.94 3.16 10.47
CA ALA A 246 8.76 2.69 9.10
C ALA A 246 10.10 2.37 8.41
N ALA A 247 11.13 3.19 8.61
CA ALA A 247 12.46 2.98 8.04
C ALA A 247 13.12 1.74 8.64
N ARG A 248 13.08 1.60 9.97
CA ARG A 248 13.58 0.41 10.69
C ARG A 248 12.90 -0.88 10.21
N SER A 249 11.58 -0.83 10.05
CA SER A 249 10.79 -1.99 9.61
C SER A 249 11.05 -2.34 8.14
N GLY A 250 11.17 -1.34 7.26
CA GLY A 250 11.51 -1.55 5.85
C GLY A 250 12.92 -2.11 5.68
N PHE A 251 13.89 -1.60 6.43
CA PHE A 251 15.30 -1.99 6.34
C PHE A 251 15.64 -3.35 6.98
N PHE A 252 14.64 -4.19 7.29
CA PHE A 252 14.86 -5.49 7.92
C PHE A 252 15.72 -6.43 7.06
N ASP A 253 15.63 -6.29 5.73
CA ASP A 253 16.45 -7.01 4.76
C ASP A 253 17.76 -6.29 4.41
N SER A 254 18.14 -5.28 5.21
CA SER A 254 19.31 -4.42 5.00
C SER A 254 19.23 -3.57 3.72
N LYS A 255 18.03 -3.30 3.19
CA LYS A 255 17.81 -2.45 2.04
C LYS A 255 16.52 -1.64 2.20
N LEU A 256 16.51 -0.39 1.73
CA LEU A 256 15.26 0.36 1.54
C LEU A 256 14.87 0.25 0.08
N ASP A 257 13.92 -0.64 -0.21
CA ASP A 257 13.45 -0.86 -1.57
C ASP A 257 12.42 0.19 -2.02
N ARG A 258 11.94 0.05 -3.26
CA ARG A 258 10.92 0.93 -3.84
C ARG A 258 9.65 1.00 -2.99
N ASN A 259 9.17 -0.13 -2.49
CA ASN A 259 7.94 -0.22 -1.72
C ASN A 259 8.11 0.40 -0.33
N ASP A 260 9.27 0.24 0.29
CA ASP A 260 9.57 0.84 1.59
C ASP A 260 9.68 2.36 1.49
N MET A 261 10.29 2.89 0.42
CA MET A 261 10.28 4.33 0.17
C MET A 261 8.87 4.88 -0.04
N ILE A 262 8.01 4.18 -0.79
CA ILE A 262 6.59 4.57 -0.93
C ILE A 262 5.88 4.55 0.44
N LYS A 263 6.12 3.54 1.28
CA LYS A 263 5.57 3.50 2.65
C LYS A 263 6.10 4.66 3.49
N LEU A 264 7.38 4.99 3.42
CA LEU A 264 7.99 6.10 4.15
C LEU A 264 7.34 7.43 3.76
N PHE A 265 7.22 7.73 2.48
CA PHE A 265 6.50 8.93 2.03
C PHE A 265 5.05 8.94 2.51
N ARG A 266 4.40 7.77 2.60
CA ARG A 266 3.03 7.71 3.09
C ARG A 266 2.90 7.85 4.60
N ASN A 267 3.96 7.54 5.36
CA ASN A 267 4.02 7.75 6.80
C ASN A 267 4.36 9.21 7.17
N ALA A 268 5.09 9.93 6.31
CA ALA A 268 5.34 11.37 6.42
C ALA A 268 4.09 12.27 6.22
N LYS A 269 2.90 11.70 6.44
CA LYS A 269 1.59 12.35 6.16
C LYS A 269 0.76 12.45 7.44
N ASP A 270 1.36 12.19 8.59
CA ASP A 270 0.62 11.89 9.81
C ASP A 270 0.03 13.11 10.52
N GLY A 271 0.61 14.28 10.31
CA GLY A 271 0.11 15.59 10.75
C GLY A 271 -0.81 16.30 9.75
N GLY A 272 -1.15 15.66 8.62
CA GLY A 272 -1.96 16.26 7.53
C GLY A 272 -1.14 17.10 6.53
N VAL A 273 0.07 17.49 6.92
CA VAL A 273 1.10 18.15 6.12
C VAL A 273 2.44 17.48 6.39
N VAL A 274 3.35 17.60 5.44
CA VAL A 274 4.76 17.23 5.61
C VAL A 274 5.45 18.34 6.39
N ASP A 275 5.89 18.09 7.61
CA ASP A 275 6.57 19.06 8.45
C ASP A 275 8.10 19.12 8.19
N SER A 276 8.79 20.02 8.89
CA SER A 276 10.23 20.20 8.72
C SER A 276 11.07 19.02 9.23
N THR A 277 10.58 18.31 10.24
CA THR A 277 11.23 17.13 10.82
C THR A 277 11.12 15.97 9.86
N GLU A 278 9.92 15.69 9.35
CA GLU A 278 9.69 14.63 8.37
C GLU A 278 10.51 14.85 7.10
N LEU A 279 10.50 16.07 6.55
CA LEU A 279 11.27 16.39 5.34
C LEU A 279 12.78 16.25 5.56
N LYS A 280 13.28 16.65 6.73
CA LYS A 280 14.70 16.51 7.09
C LYS A 280 15.09 15.03 7.20
N ASP A 281 14.26 14.22 7.85
CA ASP A 281 14.49 12.80 8.06
C ASP A 281 14.43 12.01 6.74
N LEU A 282 13.45 12.29 5.88
CA LEU A 282 13.39 11.70 4.54
C LEU A 282 14.65 12.04 3.72
N ARG A 283 15.10 13.30 3.75
CA ARG A 283 16.35 13.71 3.09
C ARG A 283 17.57 13.05 3.69
N PHE A 284 17.60 12.86 5.01
CA PHE A 284 18.68 12.16 5.66
C PHE A 284 18.75 10.69 5.20
N LEU A 285 17.63 9.95 5.28
CA LEU A 285 17.54 8.55 4.86
C LEU A 285 17.95 8.33 3.40
N VAL A 286 17.53 9.23 2.49
CA VAL A 286 17.82 9.10 1.06
C VAL A 286 19.26 9.48 0.71
N ASN A 287 19.91 10.36 1.48
CA ASN A 287 21.27 10.81 1.20
C ASN A 287 22.36 10.05 1.97
N ASP A 288 22.04 9.38 3.07
CA ASP A 288 23.03 8.64 3.88
C ASP A 288 23.38 7.27 3.31
N LYS A 289 24.25 7.28 2.29
CA LYS A 289 24.80 6.08 1.65
C LYS A 289 25.75 5.26 2.54
N SER A 290 26.12 5.75 3.73
CA SER A 290 27.07 5.05 4.61
C SER A 290 26.43 3.89 5.36
N TYR A 291 25.12 3.97 5.59
CA TYR A 291 24.34 2.95 6.28
C TYR A 291 23.13 2.49 5.46
N ILE A 292 22.46 3.41 4.77
CA ILE A 292 21.26 3.09 4.01
C ILE A 292 21.64 2.62 2.61
N VAL A 293 21.27 1.38 2.30
CA VAL A 293 21.40 0.77 0.97
C VAL A 293 20.09 0.92 0.22
N MET A 294 20.15 1.47 -1.01
CA MET A 294 19.05 1.54 -1.96
C MET A 294 19.57 1.19 -3.35
N ASP A 295 18.70 0.68 -4.23
CA ASP A 295 19.04 0.66 -5.65
C ASP A 295 19.08 2.09 -6.20
N ASP A 296 19.97 2.33 -7.17
CA ASP A 296 20.18 3.66 -7.77
C ASP A 296 18.87 4.30 -8.23
N HIS A 297 17.98 3.54 -8.88
CA HIS A 297 16.70 4.06 -9.35
C HIS A 297 15.77 4.48 -8.19
N VAL A 298 15.76 3.74 -7.08
CA VAL A 298 14.99 4.09 -5.88
C VAL A 298 15.54 5.36 -5.25
N GLN A 299 16.86 5.49 -5.17
CA GLN A 299 17.50 6.67 -4.61
C GLN A 299 17.25 7.91 -5.47
N VAL A 300 17.42 7.83 -6.78
CA VAL A 300 17.18 8.95 -7.71
C VAL A 300 15.71 9.38 -7.66
N LEU A 301 14.77 8.44 -7.78
CA LEU A 301 13.33 8.75 -7.75
C LEU A 301 12.91 9.33 -6.39
N SER A 302 13.44 8.79 -5.28
CA SER A 302 13.23 9.36 -3.93
C SER A 302 13.76 10.78 -3.84
N GLY A 303 14.95 11.04 -4.39
CA GLY A 303 15.54 12.37 -4.48
C GLY A 303 14.63 13.35 -5.22
N LYS A 304 13.99 12.93 -6.31
CA LYS A 304 13.05 13.77 -7.08
C LYS A 304 11.75 14.08 -6.33
N VAL A 305 11.35 13.24 -5.37
CA VAL A 305 10.21 13.52 -4.49
C VAL A 305 10.57 14.58 -3.45
N ILE A 306 11.74 14.47 -2.80
CA ILE A 306 12.06 15.26 -1.59
C ILE A 306 12.92 16.50 -1.84
N ASN A 307 13.59 16.57 -2.99
CA ASN A 307 14.45 17.70 -3.38
C ASN A 307 13.84 18.50 -4.53
N SER A 308 14.42 19.65 -4.81
CA SER A 308 14.03 20.48 -5.95
C SER A 308 14.30 19.77 -7.27
N ASN A 309 13.29 19.67 -8.12
CA ASN A 309 13.38 19.18 -9.48
C ASN A 309 12.51 20.05 -10.40
N ALA A 310 13.04 20.48 -11.55
CA ALA A 310 12.30 21.31 -12.51
C ALA A 310 10.99 20.65 -12.98
N ALA A 311 10.98 19.33 -13.12
CA ALA A 311 9.81 18.57 -13.53
C ALA A 311 8.67 18.61 -12.48
N ASN A 312 8.96 18.90 -11.21
CA ASN A 312 7.94 18.99 -10.17
C ASN A 312 7.06 20.24 -10.29
N LEU A 313 7.44 21.23 -11.10
CA LEU A 313 6.63 22.42 -11.32
C LEU A 313 5.25 22.09 -11.90
N GLN A 314 5.11 20.95 -12.59
CA GLN A 314 3.87 20.53 -13.24
C GLN A 314 3.53 19.06 -12.93
N TYR A 315 2.23 18.79 -12.84
CA TYR A 315 1.63 17.45 -12.80
C TYR A 315 0.32 17.46 -13.57
N GLN A 316 0.25 16.66 -14.64
CA GLN A 316 -0.89 16.53 -15.55
C GLN A 316 -1.37 17.88 -16.11
N GLY A 317 -0.41 18.72 -16.53
CA GLY A 317 -0.65 20.06 -17.09
C GLY A 317 -1.09 21.12 -16.08
N LYS A 318 -0.97 20.84 -14.78
CA LYS A 318 -1.30 21.78 -13.69
C LYS A 318 -0.08 22.06 -12.81
N SER A 319 0.00 23.27 -12.28
CA SER A 319 1.04 23.64 -11.31
C SER A 319 1.00 22.72 -10.08
N LEU A 320 2.18 22.25 -9.64
CA LEU A 320 2.35 21.43 -8.44
C LEU A 320 3.41 22.03 -7.51
N GLY A 321 4.65 22.14 -7.98
CA GLY A 321 5.80 22.61 -7.20
C GLY A 321 6.56 21.50 -6.46
N ASN A 322 7.72 21.86 -5.91
CA ASN A 322 8.56 20.95 -5.13
C ASN A 322 7.97 20.68 -3.74
N LEU A 323 8.42 19.59 -3.12
CA LEU A 323 8.08 19.31 -1.72
C LEU A 323 8.80 20.30 -0.79
N SER A 324 8.06 20.85 0.15
CA SER A 324 8.57 21.73 1.21
C SER A 324 7.87 21.44 2.53
N ALA A 325 8.45 21.89 3.65
CA ALA A 325 7.72 21.89 4.92
C ALA A 325 6.40 22.68 4.75
N GLY A 326 5.30 22.13 5.26
CA GLY A 326 3.94 22.64 5.06
C GLY A 326 3.23 22.12 3.79
N SER A 327 3.90 21.35 2.93
CA SER A 327 3.24 20.69 1.79
C SER A 327 2.14 19.74 2.27
N SER A 328 0.96 19.81 1.66
CA SER A 328 -0.15 18.91 2.03
C SER A 328 0.12 17.44 1.69
N ASN A 329 -0.58 16.53 2.36
CA ASN A 329 -0.61 15.10 2.01
C ASN A 329 -0.91 14.85 0.53
N ALA A 330 -1.79 15.65 -0.08
CA ALA A 330 -2.15 15.53 -1.49
C ALA A 330 -1.00 15.97 -2.42
N HIS A 331 -0.16 16.91 -1.98
CA HIS A 331 1.04 17.32 -2.71
C HIS A 331 2.04 16.17 -2.75
N LEU A 332 2.38 15.61 -1.58
CA LEU A 332 3.32 14.49 -1.50
C LEU A 332 2.83 13.28 -2.31
N GLU A 333 1.55 12.92 -2.21
CA GLU A 333 1.00 11.79 -2.99
C GLU A 333 1.08 12.04 -4.50
N LYS A 334 0.92 13.28 -4.99
CA LYS A 334 1.13 13.59 -6.42
C LYS A 334 2.59 13.41 -6.84
N LEU A 335 3.56 13.79 -6.00
CA LEU A 335 4.97 13.57 -6.28
C LEU A 335 5.33 12.08 -6.25
N VAL A 336 4.78 11.31 -5.31
CA VAL A 336 4.92 9.84 -5.30
C VAL A 336 4.29 9.24 -6.55
N ASN A 337 3.07 9.64 -6.92
CA ASN A 337 2.40 9.17 -8.13
C ASN A 337 3.20 9.50 -9.40
N LYS A 338 3.82 10.69 -9.45
CA LYS A 338 4.67 11.12 -10.56
C LYS A 338 5.90 10.22 -10.70
N TRP A 339 6.69 10.10 -9.63
CA TRP A 339 8.03 9.51 -9.71
C TRP A 339 8.02 7.99 -9.54
N PHE A 340 7.17 7.47 -8.66
CA PHE A 340 7.10 6.04 -8.40
C PHE A 340 6.03 5.34 -9.22
N LEU A 341 4.90 5.98 -9.56
CA LEU A 341 3.79 5.28 -10.23
C LEU A 341 3.55 5.70 -11.70
N GLY A 342 4.37 6.60 -12.24
CA GLY A 342 4.25 7.05 -13.63
C GLY A 342 2.92 7.74 -13.98
N GLY A 343 2.29 8.37 -12.98
CA GLY A 343 0.99 9.03 -13.11
C GLY A 343 1.02 10.38 -13.84
N ASP A 344 2.20 11.00 -13.96
CA ASP A 344 2.38 12.25 -14.72
C ASP A 344 2.68 11.98 -16.19
N ARG A 345 1.64 11.53 -16.91
CA ARG A 345 1.76 11.13 -18.31
C ARG A 345 2.05 12.34 -19.22
N PRO A 346 2.89 12.19 -20.25
CA PRO A 346 3.14 13.26 -21.21
C PRO A 346 1.87 13.76 -21.89
N THR A 347 1.81 15.06 -22.15
CA THR A 347 0.77 15.64 -23.01
C THR A 347 0.85 15.00 -24.39
N ALA A 348 -0.30 14.57 -24.91
CA ALA A 348 -0.45 13.89 -26.19
C ALA A 348 -1.59 14.51 -26.99
N SER A 349 -1.54 14.40 -28.32
CA SER A 349 -2.64 14.83 -29.21
C SER A 349 -3.80 13.84 -29.26
N SER A 350 -3.71 12.74 -28.52
CA SER A 350 -4.65 11.61 -28.56
C SER A 350 -4.86 11.05 -27.15
N THR A 351 -5.86 10.18 -26.97
CA THR A 351 -6.28 9.73 -25.64
C THR A 351 -5.47 8.55 -25.15
N TYR A 352 -5.14 8.54 -23.86
CA TYR A 352 -4.50 7.40 -23.21
C TYR A 352 -5.44 6.20 -23.03
N ARG A 353 -4.94 4.99 -23.31
CA ARG A 353 -5.59 3.71 -23.00
C ARG A 353 -4.60 2.77 -22.35
N TYR A 354 -5.07 1.96 -21.40
CA TYR A 354 -4.26 0.88 -20.84
C TYR A 354 -3.91 -0.11 -21.97
N THR A 355 -2.65 -0.50 -22.08
CA THR A 355 -2.17 -1.34 -23.18
C THR A 355 -1.86 -2.75 -22.72
N SER A 356 -2.34 -3.73 -23.49
CA SER A 356 -1.98 -5.16 -23.38
C SER A 356 -0.69 -5.42 -24.14
N GLY A 357 0.04 -6.48 -23.76
CA GLY A 357 1.33 -6.83 -24.35
C GLY A 357 2.42 -7.08 -23.32
N SER A 358 3.56 -7.56 -23.78
CA SER A 358 4.77 -7.73 -22.96
C SER A 358 5.74 -6.57 -23.18
N LEU A 359 6.61 -6.32 -22.20
CA LEU A 359 7.67 -5.31 -22.36
C LEU A 359 8.55 -5.66 -23.57
N PHE A 360 9.09 -6.88 -23.59
CA PHE A 360 9.83 -7.47 -24.69
C PHE A 360 9.11 -8.70 -25.24
N GLN A 361 9.16 -8.90 -26.54
CA GLN A 361 8.54 -10.05 -27.23
C GLN A 361 9.48 -10.56 -28.33
N ASN A 362 9.99 -11.78 -28.17
CA ASN A 362 10.98 -12.38 -29.08
C ASN A 362 12.37 -11.69 -29.07
N GLY A 363 12.68 -10.94 -28.02
CA GLY A 363 13.96 -10.24 -27.85
C GLY A 363 13.98 -8.86 -28.49
N VAL A 364 14.93 -8.03 -28.09
CA VAL A 364 15.06 -6.66 -28.61
C VAL A 364 15.63 -6.68 -30.02
N SER A 365 14.95 -6.03 -30.96
CA SER A 365 15.38 -5.88 -32.34
C SER A 365 15.21 -4.45 -32.84
N TYR A 366 16.11 -4.01 -33.72
CA TYR A 366 15.92 -2.71 -34.39
C TYR A 366 14.66 -2.68 -35.27
N GLN A 367 14.13 -3.85 -35.64
CA GLN A 367 12.92 -3.99 -36.47
C GLN A 367 11.63 -3.68 -35.69
N ASP A 368 11.69 -3.66 -34.36
CA ASP A 368 10.55 -3.31 -33.49
C ASP A 368 10.23 -1.81 -33.61
N ILE A 369 11.20 -1.03 -34.08
CA ILE A 369 11.09 0.41 -34.23
C ILE A 369 10.09 0.74 -35.34
N LYS A 370 9.06 1.49 -34.97
CA LYS A 370 8.07 2.03 -35.89
C LYS A 370 7.58 3.38 -35.42
N GLN A 371 8.19 4.43 -35.95
CA GLN A 371 7.89 5.82 -35.61
C GLN A 371 6.44 6.18 -35.93
N GLY A 372 5.83 6.97 -35.04
CA GLY A 372 4.50 7.53 -35.24
C GLY A 372 4.48 9.03 -35.35
N ASN A 373 3.46 9.65 -34.77
CA ASN A 373 3.15 11.07 -34.94
C ASN A 373 4.00 11.99 -34.04
N ALA A 374 5.31 11.78 -34.01
CA ALA A 374 6.29 12.66 -33.39
C ALA A 374 7.52 12.79 -34.31
N SER A 375 8.12 13.96 -34.36
CA SER A 375 9.32 14.25 -35.18
C SER A 375 10.60 13.91 -34.41
N ASN A 376 10.67 12.71 -33.84
CA ASN A 376 11.74 12.25 -32.95
C ASN A 376 12.56 11.10 -33.58
N CYS A 377 12.73 11.13 -34.91
CA CYS A 377 13.45 10.10 -35.66
C CYS A 377 14.89 9.89 -35.17
N TYR A 378 15.53 10.94 -34.65
CA TYR A 378 16.84 10.88 -34.03
C TYR A 378 16.87 9.94 -32.81
N PHE A 379 15.83 9.99 -31.97
CA PHE A 379 15.70 9.17 -30.76
C PHE A 379 15.35 7.72 -31.11
N LEU A 380 14.34 7.51 -31.96
CA LEU A 380 13.97 6.16 -32.38
C LEU A 380 15.06 5.49 -33.25
N GLY A 381 15.78 6.27 -34.05
CA GLY A 381 17.00 5.83 -34.72
C GLY A 381 18.09 5.46 -33.72
N GLY A 382 18.28 6.25 -32.67
CA GLY A 382 19.18 5.91 -31.56
C GLY A 382 18.84 4.56 -30.93
N LEU A 383 17.57 4.36 -30.55
CA LEU A 383 17.08 3.07 -30.04
C LEU A 383 17.31 1.93 -31.03
N ALA A 384 17.04 2.14 -32.33
CA ALA A 384 17.28 1.15 -33.38
C ALA A 384 18.76 0.75 -33.47
N ALA A 385 19.66 1.74 -33.47
CA ALA A 385 21.10 1.51 -33.55
C ALA A 385 21.63 0.81 -32.30
N THR A 386 21.13 1.18 -31.11
CA THR A 386 21.45 0.48 -29.86
C THR A 386 20.92 -0.94 -29.86
N ALA A 387 19.67 -1.18 -30.28
CA ALA A 387 19.08 -2.51 -30.40
C ALA A 387 19.88 -3.40 -31.37
N LEU A 388 20.37 -2.83 -32.49
CA LEU A 388 21.20 -3.55 -33.45
C LEU A 388 22.57 -3.95 -32.89
N ARG A 389 23.24 -3.05 -32.16
CA ARG A 389 24.64 -3.23 -31.76
C ARG A 389 24.82 -3.76 -30.33
N SER A 390 23.87 -3.49 -29.46
CA SER A 390 23.96 -3.75 -28.03
C SER A 390 22.55 -3.89 -27.42
N PRO A 391 21.76 -4.91 -27.83
CA PRO A 391 20.38 -5.10 -27.37
C PRO A 391 20.27 -5.22 -25.84
N GLY A 392 21.30 -5.72 -25.17
CA GLY A 392 21.38 -5.73 -23.70
C GLY A 392 21.24 -4.35 -23.06
N LEU A 393 21.77 -3.27 -23.69
CA LEU A 393 21.62 -1.91 -23.17
C LEU A 393 20.16 -1.42 -23.20
N ILE A 394 19.35 -1.94 -24.12
CA ILE A 394 17.90 -1.68 -24.15
C ILE A 394 17.19 -2.52 -23.10
N GLN A 395 17.62 -3.76 -22.87
CA GLN A 395 17.06 -4.58 -21.78
C GLN A 395 17.33 -3.93 -20.41
N ASP A 396 18.58 -3.52 -20.16
CA ASP A 396 19.03 -2.86 -18.94
C ASP A 396 18.50 -1.42 -18.77
N MET A 397 17.88 -0.86 -19.81
CA MET A 397 17.19 0.43 -19.71
C MET A 397 15.92 0.33 -18.86
N PHE A 398 15.30 -0.84 -18.77
CA PHE A 398 14.01 -1.04 -18.10
C PHE A 398 14.10 -1.87 -16.83
N ILE A 399 13.36 -1.44 -15.82
CA ILE A 399 13.06 -2.19 -14.61
C ILE A 399 11.55 -2.39 -14.57
N ASP A 400 11.10 -3.64 -14.56
CA ASP A 400 9.70 -3.97 -14.28
C ASP A 400 9.46 -3.90 -12.77
N ASN A 401 8.58 -3.00 -12.35
CA ASN A 401 8.30 -2.77 -10.93
C ASN A 401 7.30 -3.79 -10.34
N GLY A 402 6.77 -4.71 -11.15
CA GLY A 402 5.81 -5.73 -10.72
C GLY A 402 4.40 -5.20 -10.43
N ASP A 403 4.14 -3.92 -10.70
CA ASP A 403 2.88 -3.24 -10.41
C ASP A 403 2.25 -2.56 -11.64
N ASN A 404 2.56 -3.06 -12.85
CA ASN A 404 2.19 -2.48 -14.14
C ASN A 404 2.83 -1.11 -14.42
N THR A 405 3.94 -0.80 -13.77
CA THR A 405 4.80 0.33 -14.10
C THR A 405 6.20 -0.13 -14.43
N TYR A 406 6.92 0.68 -15.20
CA TYR A 406 8.29 0.43 -15.61
C TYR A 406 9.14 1.64 -15.27
N THR A 407 10.24 1.43 -14.57
CA THR A 407 11.26 2.46 -14.39
C THR A 407 12.24 2.40 -15.55
N VAL A 408 12.50 3.54 -16.18
CA VAL A 408 13.26 3.67 -17.43
C VAL A 408 14.46 4.58 -17.18
N ARG A 409 15.65 4.10 -17.56
CA ARG A 409 16.93 4.76 -17.36
C ARG A 409 17.37 5.53 -18.61
N PHE A 410 17.81 6.76 -18.41
CA PHE A 410 18.57 7.54 -19.39
C PHE A 410 19.86 8.05 -18.73
N PHE A 411 20.74 8.67 -19.51
CA PHE A 411 21.98 9.23 -19.01
C PHE A 411 22.07 10.73 -19.29
N ASN A 412 22.39 11.50 -18.26
CA ASN A 412 22.74 12.91 -18.38
C ASN A 412 24.25 13.05 -18.17
N LYS A 413 25.00 13.30 -19.24
CA LYS A 413 26.47 13.41 -19.19
C LYS A 413 27.14 12.21 -18.51
N GLY A 414 26.65 11.01 -18.83
CA GLY A 414 27.15 9.74 -18.27
C GLY A 414 26.59 9.36 -16.90
N VAL A 415 25.81 10.23 -16.24
CA VAL A 415 25.15 9.92 -14.96
C VAL A 415 23.74 9.39 -15.22
N ALA A 416 23.41 8.23 -14.66
CA ALA A 416 22.08 7.65 -14.82
C ALA A 416 20.99 8.51 -14.16
N ASP A 417 19.90 8.73 -14.88
CA ASP A 417 18.67 9.33 -14.38
C ASP A 417 17.48 8.43 -14.75
N TYR A 418 16.42 8.49 -13.95
CA TYR A 418 15.31 7.55 -14.02
C TYR A 418 13.96 8.27 -14.02
N VAL A 419 13.01 7.71 -14.75
CA VAL A 419 11.59 8.07 -14.69
C VAL A 419 10.75 6.80 -14.65
N THR A 420 9.57 6.85 -14.03
CA THR A 420 8.64 5.72 -14.07
C THR A 420 7.50 6.01 -15.04
N VAL A 421 7.14 5.03 -15.87
CA VAL A 421 5.99 5.10 -16.78
C VAL A 421 4.97 4.03 -16.42
N ASP A 422 3.69 4.37 -16.48
CA ASP A 422 2.61 3.37 -16.45
C ASP A 422 2.33 2.78 -17.85
N ARG A 423 1.45 1.77 -17.91
CA ARG A 423 1.05 1.08 -19.15
C ARG A 423 0.07 1.83 -20.06
N TYR A 424 -0.28 3.07 -19.73
CA TYR A 424 -1.18 3.83 -20.58
C TYR A 424 -0.39 4.48 -21.71
N LEU A 425 -0.77 4.21 -22.96
CA LEU A 425 -0.18 4.83 -24.15
C LEU A 425 -1.26 5.60 -24.94
N PRO A 426 -0.87 6.67 -25.66
CA PRO A 426 -1.80 7.42 -26.51
C PRO A 426 -2.23 6.62 -27.75
N VAL A 427 -3.54 6.58 -28.00
CA VAL A 427 -4.13 5.89 -29.15
C VAL A 427 -5.06 6.80 -29.95
N ASN A 428 -5.10 6.58 -31.27
CA ASN A 428 -6.04 7.25 -32.15
C ASN A 428 -7.48 6.74 -31.93
N SER A 429 -8.44 7.29 -32.69
CA SER A 429 -9.86 6.90 -32.63
C SER A 429 -10.11 5.42 -32.97
N LEU A 430 -9.17 4.75 -33.64
CA LEU A 430 -9.22 3.32 -33.99
C LEU A 430 -8.55 2.44 -32.93
N GLY A 431 -8.11 2.99 -31.79
CA GLY A 431 -7.42 2.25 -30.74
C GLY A 431 -5.98 1.85 -31.09
N GLN A 432 -5.40 2.46 -32.12
CA GLN A 432 -4.02 2.17 -32.54
C GLN A 432 -3.04 3.16 -31.91
N PHE A 433 -1.83 2.71 -31.57
CA PHE A 433 -0.78 3.58 -31.05
C PHE A 433 -0.51 4.75 -31.99
N THR A 434 -0.54 5.96 -31.43
CA THR A 434 -0.37 7.22 -32.18
C THR A 434 1.09 7.53 -32.47
N TYR A 435 1.97 7.27 -31.50
CA TYR A 435 3.40 7.55 -31.56
C TYR A 435 4.17 6.27 -31.89
N ALA A 436 5.27 5.96 -31.21
CA ALA A 436 6.04 4.75 -31.46
C ALA A 436 5.19 3.47 -31.40
N SER A 437 5.63 2.45 -32.14
CA SER A 437 4.87 1.21 -32.41
C SER A 437 3.58 1.46 -33.22
N LYS A 438 3.59 2.49 -34.07
CA LYS A 438 2.40 2.99 -34.78
C LYS A 438 1.59 1.89 -35.44
N GLY A 439 0.27 1.90 -35.22
CA GLY A 439 -0.66 0.94 -35.83
C GLY A 439 -0.90 -0.34 -35.03
N GLY A 440 -0.11 -0.61 -33.97
CA GLY A 440 -0.44 -1.65 -32.99
C GLY A 440 -1.71 -1.29 -32.22
N HIS A 441 -2.65 -2.23 -32.07
CA HIS A 441 -3.91 -1.98 -31.36
C HIS A 441 -3.74 -2.25 -29.85
N TYR A 442 -4.20 -1.32 -29.00
CA TYR A 442 -3.90 -1.32 -27.57
C TYR A 442 -4.28 -2.60 -26.82
N SER A 443 -5.32 -3.31 -27.26
CA SER A 443 -5.83 -4.52 -26.60
C SER A 443 -5.14 -5.82 -27.03
N ARG A 444 -4.19 -5.78 -27.97
CA ARG A 444 -3.52 -6.99 -28.45
C ARG A 444 -2.52 -7.49 -27.40
N ALA A 445 -2.65 -8.76 -27.00
CA ALA A 445 -1.69 -9.41 -26.10
C ALA A 445 -0.31 -9.64 -26.75
N SER A 446 -0.26 -9.61 -28.08
CA SER A 446 0.97 -9.73 -28.87
C SER A 446 1.64 -8.38 -29.15
N ASN A 447 1.35 -7.34 -28.38
CA ASN A 447 2.10 -6.10 -28.50
C ASN A 447 3.44 -6.25 -27.76
N GLU A 448 4.48 -5.73 -28.39
CA GLU A 448 5.76 -5.45 -27.76
C GLU A 448 5.82 -3.96 -27.39
N LEU A 449 6.12 -3.64 -26.14
CA LEU A 449 5.88 -2.31 -25.59
C LEU A 449 7.14 -1.46 -25.38
N TRP A 450 8.33 -2.05 -25.41
CA TRP A 450 9.57 -1.35 -25.02
C TRP A 450 9.80 -0.06 -25.82
N VAL A 451 9.53 -0.04 -27.13
CA VAL A 451 9.74 1.16 -27.95
C VAL A 451 8.80 2.30 -27.53
N ALA A 452 7.51 1.98 -27.35
CA ALA A 452 6.50 2.97 -26.97
C ALA A 452 6.72 3.48 -25.54
N LEU A 453 7.15 2.61 -24.63
CA LEU A 453 7.47 2.99 -23.25
C LEU A 453 8.77 3.80 -23.15
N ALA A 454 9.80 3.48 -23.96
CA ALA A 454 11.03 4.29 -24.05
C ALA A 454 10.72 5.70 -24.54
N GLU A 455 9.93 5.84 -25.60
CA GLU A 455 9.52 7.15 -26.13
C GLU A 455 8.69 7.96 -25.11
N LYS A 456 7.74 7.31 -24.44
CA LYS A 456 6.97 7.93 -23.36
C LYS A 456 7.87 8.40 -22.23
N ALA A 457 8.82 7.57 -21.80
CA ALA A 457 9.76 7.91 -20.74
C ALA A 457 10.67 9.07 -21.14
N TYR A 458 11.12 9.10 -22.39
CA TYR A 458 11.93 10.19 -22.91
C TYR A 458 11.15 11.52 -22.95
N ALA A 459 9.86 11.47 -23.29
CA ALA A 459 8.97 12.63 -23.15
C ALA A 459 8.81 13.10 -21.69
N GLN A 460 8.74 12.18 -20.72
CA GLN A 460 8.69 12.53 -19.30
C GLN A 460 10.00 13.16 -18.81
N VAL A 461 11.14 12.56 -19.17
CA VAL A 461 12.45 13.02 -18.69
C VAL A 461 12.85 14.38 -19.28
N ASN A 462 12.29 14.76 -20.44
CA ASN A 462 12.47 16.09 -21.05
C ASN A 462 12.09 17.23 -20.08
N SER A 463 11.10 17.00 -19.21
CA SER A 463 10.71 17.97 -18.17
C SER A 463 11.73 18.18 -17.05
N SER A 464 12.77 17.36 -17.00
CA SER A 464 13.91 17.55 -16.09
C SER A 464 14.85 18.67 -16.54
N GLY A 465 14.70 19.17 -17.79
CA GLY A 465 15.42 20.34 -18.28
C GLY A 465 16.81 20.07 -18.85
N TRP A 466 17.27 18.82 -18.86
CA TRP A 466 18.65 18.50 -19.24
C TRP A 466 18.81 17.80 -20.61
N ILE A 467 17.71 17.37 -21.25
CA ILE A 467 17.78 16.90 -22.64
C ILE A 467 18.06 18.12 -23.53
N TYR A 468 19.22 18.12 -24.18
CA TYR A 468 19.64 19.20 -25.06
C TYR A 468 18.96 19.10 -26.43
N ARG A 469 18.20 20.12 -26.82
CA ARG A 469 17.71 20.31 -28.18
C ARG A 469 17.67 21.81 -28.53
N TRP A 470 17.99 22.13 -29.78
CA TRP A 470 17.85 23.48 -30.33
C TRP A 470 16.36 23.85 -30.37
N ASN A 471 15.91 24.69 -29.43
CA ASN A 471 14.50 25.02 -29.13
C ASN A 471 13.73 24.00 -28.26
N SER A 472 14.40 23.36 -27.29
CA SER A 472 13.71 22.55 -26.28
C SER A 472 12.77 23.41 -25.43
N ASP A 473 11.50 23.02 -25.35
CA ASP A 473 10.50 23.61 -24.45
C ASP A 473 10.52 22.99 -23.05
N HIS A 474 11.31 21.91 -22.85
CA HIS A 474 11.37 21.10 -21.65
C HIS A 474 9.98 20.70 -21.11
N SER A 475 9.00 20.51 -21.99
CA SER A 475 7.66 20.10 -21.60
C SER A 475 7.57 18.58 -21.43
N ASN A 476 6.73 18.13 -20.49
CA ASN A 476 6.32 16.73 -20.41
C ASN A 476 5.30 16.45 -21.54
N SER A 477 5.76 16.30 -22.78
CA SER A 477 4.92 16.07 -23.95
C SER A 477 5.66 15.36 -25.09
N TYR A 478 4.92 14.69 -25.98
CA TYR A 478 5.52 14.07 -27.18
C TYR A 478 6.02 15.13 -28.18
N GLN A 479 5.34 16.27 -28.29
CA GLN A 479 5.83 17.41 -29.07
C GLN A 479 7.13 17.97 -28.49
N GLY A 480 7.23 17.92 -27.17
CA GLY A 480 8.42 18.26 -26.40
C GLY A 480 9.59 17.33 -26.63
N ILE A 481 9.53 16.34 -27.52
CA ILE A 481 10.72 15.58 -27.98
C ILE A 481 10.88 15.62 -29.51
N ASN A 482 10.19 16.53 -30.19
CA ASN A 482 10.38 16.76 -31.62
C ASN A 482 11.73 17.45 -31.91
N ASN A 483 12.39 17.04 -32.99
CA ASN A 483 13.63 17.60 -33.52
C ASN A 483 14.83 17.48 -32.56
N GLY A 484 15.82 16.69 -32.94
CA GLY A 484 17.04 16.48 -32.14
C GLY A 484 18.12 15.81 -32.97
N TRP A 485 19.25 15.49 -32.33
CA TRP A 485 20.43 14.93 -32.98
C TRP A 485 20.62 13.47 -32.59
N PHE A 486 20.99 12.63 -33.55
CA PHE A 486 21.16 11.21 -33.32
C PHE A 486 22.26 10.95 -32.28
N GLY A 487 23.39 11.65 -32.38
CA GLY A 487 24.47 11.46 -31.39
C GLY A 487 24.08 11.86 -29.96
N ASP A 488 23.24 12.89 -29.79
CA ASP A 488 22.72 13.26 -28.46
C ASP A 488 21.83 12.13 -27.90
N ALA A 489 20.94 11.56 -28.73
CA ALA A 489 20.15 10.40 -28.31
C ALA A 489 21.02 9.18 -27.96
N ILE A 490 22.13 8.94 -28.67
CA ILE A 490 23.07 7.87 -28.31
C ILE A 490 23.67 8.10 -26.92
N GLN A 491 24.06 9.34 -26.60
CA GLN A 491 24.56 9.67 -25.25
C GLN A 491 23.48 9.43 -24.19
N ASP A 492 22.25 9.90 -24.43
CA ASP A 492 21.12 9.75 -23.51
C ASP A 492 20.75 8.28 -23.27
N ILE A 493 20.84 7.43 -24.30
CA ILE A 493 20.47 6.01 -24.22
C ILE A 493 21.59 5.17 -23.59
N THR A 494 22.85 5.45 -23.95
CA THR A 494 23.98 4.51 -23.74
C THR A 494 25.11 5.01 -22.85
N ALA A 495 25.12 6.28 -22.47
CA ALA A 495 26.26 6.99 -21.84
C ALA A 495 27.52 7.09 -22.70
N LYS A 496 27.56 6.47 -23.89
CA LYS A 496 28.71 6.58 -24.80
C LYS A 496 28.76 7.96 -25.41
N GLY A 497 29.95 8.55 -25.48
CA GLY A 497 30.18 9.78 -26.24
C GLY A 497 29.80 9.58 -27.71
N SER A 498 29.54 10.68 -28.42
CA SER A 498 29.17 10.64 -29.84
C SER A 498 29.93 11.68 -30.66
N SER A 499 30.30 11.33 -31.89
CA SER A 499 30.69 12.28 -32.93
C SER A 499 29.45 12.80 -33.64
N LEU A 500 29.35 14.12 -33.84
CA LEU A 500 28.19 14.77 -34.47
C LEU A 500 28.57 15.37 -35.83
N ARG A 501 27.64 15.26 -36.78
CA ARG A 501 27.65 15.90 -38.10
C ARG A 501 28.95 15.67 -38.88
N ASN A 502 29.49 14.46 -38.84
CA ASN A 502 30.68 14.12 -39.61
C ASN A 502 30.39 14.26 -41.11
N SER A 503 31.36 14.80 -41.85
CA SER A 503 31.32 14.79 -43.31
C SER A 503 31.28 13.37 -43.85
N LEU A 504 30.55 13.16 -44.94
CA LEU A 504 30.51 11.87 -45.62
C LEU A 504 31.87 11.54 -46.22
N ASN A 505 32.54 10.53 -45.65
CA ASN A 505 33.80 9.97 -46.13
C ASN A 505 33.66 8.44 -46.12
N PHE A 506 33.98 7.80 -47.25
CA PHE A 506 33.74 6.37 -47.45
C PHE A 506 34.51 5.53 -46.43
N ASP A 507 35.82 5.74 -46.34
CA ASP A 507 36.70 4.96 -45.45
C ASP A 507 36.33 5.16 -43.99
N ALA A 508 36.00 6.39 -43.59
CA ALA A 508 35.59 6.69 -42.22
C ALA A 508 34.27 6.00 -41.84
N LEU A 509 33.28 5.99 -42.74
CA LEU A 509 31.99 5.34 -42.49
C LEU A 509 32.12 3.81 -42.46
N VAL A 510 32.87 3.23 -43.39
CA VAL A 510 33.15 1.78 -43.42
C VAL A 510 33.93 1.37 -42.18
N LYS A 511 34.94 2.15 -41.77
CA LYS A 511 35.69 1.90 -40.53
C LYS A 511 34.77 1.96 -39.31
N ALA A 512 33.94 2.99 -39.19
CA ALA A 512 33.00 3.10 -38.08
C ALA A 512 32.04 1.90 -38.03
N TYR A 513 31.57 1.42 -39.18
CA TYR A 513 30.71 0.24 -39.25
C TYR A 513 31.44 -1.04 -38.81
N ALA A 514 32.69 -1.22 -39.26
CA ALA A 514 33.55 -2.34 -38.88
C ALA A 514 33.92 -2.34 -37.39
N ASP A 515 34.13 -1.15 -36.81
CA ASP A 515 34.35 -0.93 -35.38
C ASP A 515 33.08 -1.23 -34.53
N GLY A 516 31.95 -1.62 -35.15
CA GLY A 516 30.71 -1.95 -34.44
C GLY A 516 29.97 -0.73 -33.88
N ARG A 517 30.28 0.49 -34.36
CA ARG A 517 29.65 1.71 -33.85
C ARG A 517 28.16 1.77 -34.19
N MET A 518 27.41 2.48 -33.35
CA MET A 518 26.03 2.88 -33.60
C MET A 518 26.08 4.09 -34.54
N ILE A 519 25.48 3.99 -35.73
CA ILE A 519 25.66 4.98 -36.80
C ILE A 519 24.31 5.44 -37.33
N GLY A 520 24.12 6.76 -37.30
CA GLY A 520 22.98 7.45 -37.90
C GLY A 520 23.45 8.31 -39.07
N VAL A 521 22.76 8.25 -40.21
CA VAL A 521 23.06 9.04 -41.41
C VAL A 521 21.87 9.96 -41.67
N THR A 522 22.14 11.26 -41.81
CA THR A 522 21.11 12.29 -41.93
C THR A 522 20.93 12.71 -43.38
N SER A 523 19.70 12.61 -43.88
CA SER A 523 19.36 13.03 -45.25
C SER A 523 19.46 14.55 -45.39
N LYS A 524 19.62 15.04 -46.62
CA LYS A 524 19.67 16.48 -46.89
C LYS A 524 18.34 17.14 -46.50
N ALA A 525 18.39 18.37 -45.99
CA ALA A 525 17.21 19.20 -45.71
C ALA A 525 16.70 19.91 -46.98
N SER A 526 16.63 19.16 -48.09
CA SER A 526 16.18 19.63 -49.41
C SER A 526 15.32 18.55 -50.04
N THR A 527 14.31 18.94 -50.81
CA THR A 527 13.50 18.01 -51.61
C THR A 527 14.21 17.55 -52.88
N GLN A 528 15.39 18.10 -53.21
CA GLN A 528 16.27 17.64 -54.29
C GLN A 528 17.04 16.37 -53.90
N ILE A 529 16.30 15.35 -53.45
CA ILE A 529 16.78 14.01 -53.12
C ILE A 529 15.87 12.98 -53.81
N ALA A 530 16.30 11.73 -53.86
CA ALA A 530 15.55 10.63 -54.43
C ALA A 530 14.18 10.50 -53.76
N SER A 531 13.15 10.19 -54.56
CA SER A 531 11.76 10.06 -54.09
C SER A 531 11.56 9.01 -53.01
N THR A 532 12.49 8.05 -52.88
CA THR A 532 12.51 7.00 -51.85
C THR A 532 13.10 7.46 -50.51
N VAL A 533 13.74 8.63 -50.43
CA VAL A 533 14.39 9.15 -49.22
C VAL A 533 13.52 10.24 -48.60
N VAL A 534 13.33 10.21 -47.29
CA VAL A 534 12.66 11.25 -46.49
C VAL A 534 13.67 12.38 -46.26
N TYR A 535 13.29 13.63 -46.50
CA TYR A 535 14.22 14.77 -46.31
C TYR A 535 14.34 15.15 -44.83
N ASN A 536 15.48 15.73 -44.45
CA ASN A 536 15.76 16.14 -43.06
C ASN A 536 15.46 15.05 -42.01
N HIS A 537 15.90 13.81 -42.28
CA HIS A 537 15.52 12.62 -41.54
C HIS A 537 16.74 11.73 -41.26
N VAL A 538 16.72 11.07 -40.10
CA VAL A 538 17.79 10.16 -39.68
C VAL A 538 17.47 8.74 -40.15
N TYR A 539 18.45 8.09 -40.74
CA TYR A 539 18.45 6.66 -41.04
C TYR A 539 19.56 5.94 -40.28
N VAL A 540 19.37 4.67 -39.94
CA VAL A 540 20.39 3.88 -39.22
C VAL A 540 21.15 3.00 -40.21
N LEU A 541 22.49 3.03 -40.16
CA LEU A 541 23.30 2.13 -40.98
C LEU A 541 23.31 0.73 -40.37
N THR A 542 22.59 -0.21 -40.98
CA THR A 542 22.43 -1.58 -40.49
C THR A 542 23.35 -2.58 -41.18
N GLY A 543 23.78 -2.29 -42.41
CA GLY A 543 24.57 -3.21 -43.22
C GLY A 543 25.60 -2.52 -44.11
N TYR A 544 26.72 -3.18 -44.34
CA TYR A 544 27.65 -2.86 -45.42
C TYR A 544 28.14 -4.15 -46.09
N ASN A 545 27.98 -4.26 -47.40
CA ASN A 545 28.50 -5.37 -48.19
C ASN A 545 29.76 -4.91 -48.94
N SER A 546 30.92 -5.46 -48.58
CA SER A 546 32.21 -5.08 -49.13
C SER A 546 32.40 -5.51 -50.59
N SER A 547 31.80 -6.63 -51.01
CA SER A 547 31.89 -7.13 -52.39
C SER A 547 31.14 -6.24 -53.36
N THR A 548 29.98 -5.71 -52.96
CA THR A 548 29.15 -4.84 -53.80
C THR A 548 29.33 -3.34 -53.48
N GLN A 549 30.07 -3.01 -52.43
CA GLN A 549 30.19 -1.65 -51.85
C GLN A 549 28.85 -0.96 -51.61
N ARG A 550 27.87 -1.72 -51.08
CA ARG A 550 26.53 -1.20 -50.82
C ARG A 550 26.23 -1.07 -49.33
N PHE A 551 25.59 0.01 -48.96
CA PHE A 551 25.15 0.34 -47.62
C PHE A 551 23.66 0.04 -47.47
N THR A 552 23.29 -0.62 -46.36
CA THR A 552 21.90 -0.87 -45.99
C THR A 552 21.49 0.09 -44.88
N LEU A 553 20.51 0.94 -45.16
CA LEU A 553 19.99 1.94 -44.23
C LEU A 553 18.57 1.57 -43.80
N PHE A 554 18.29 1.65 -42.51
CA PHE A 554 16.98 1.47 -41.92
C PHE A 554 16.31 2.83 -41.66
N ASN A 555 15.08 2.98 -42.12
CA ASN A 555 14.21 4.10 -41.83
C ASN A 555 13.48 3.87 -40.50
N PRO A 556 13.62 4.73 -39.48
CA PRO A 556 12.90 4.61 -38.20
C PRO A 556 11.36 4.62 -38.32
N TRP A 557 10.80 4.92 -39.49
CA TRP A 557 9.37 4.69 -39.77
C TRP A 557 8.98 3.20 -39.76
N GLY A 558 9.95 2.30 -39.74
CA GLY A 558 9.81 0.85 -39.56
C GLY A 558 10.10 0.07 -40.83
N VAL A 559 10.18 -1.26 -40.71
CA VAL A 559 10.60 -2.16 -41.81
C VAL A 559 9.70 -2.06 -43.06
N SER A 560 8.42 -1.75 -42.87
CA SER A 560 7.46 -1.52 -43.97
C SER A 560 7.53 -0.11 -44.54
N GLY A 561 8.31 0.79 -43.95
CA GLY A 561 8.40 2.18 -44.36
C GLY A 561 7.16 2.99 -44.01
N GLY A 562 6.95 4.06 -44.77
CA GLY A 562 5.81 4.96 -44.60
C GLY A 562 5.57 5.82 -45.82
N TYR A 563 4.89 6.95 -45.63
CA TYR A 563 4.53 7.86 -46.72
C TYR A 563 4.89 9.30 -46.36
N GLU A 564 5.42 10.03 -47.33
CA GLU A 564 5.69 11.47 -47.26
C GLU A 564 5.05 12.12 -48.48
N ASN A 565 4.12 13.06 -48.28
CA ASN A 565 3.44 13.77 -49.38
C ASN A 565 2.84 12.83 -50.44
N GLY A 566 2.24 11.73 -50.00
CA GLY A 566 1.63 10.71 -50.87
C GLY A 566 2.63 9.74 -51.53
N SER A 567 3.93 9.96 -51.40
CA SER A 567 4.97 9.08 -51.95
C SER A 567 5.40 8.02 -50.94
N SER A 568 5.49 6.76 -51.38
CA SER A 568 5.99 5.66 -50.56
C SER A 568 7.48 5.82 -50.27
N LYS A 569 7.85 5.62 -49.00
CA LYS A 569 9.23 5.68 -48.50
C LYS A 569 9.56 4.32 -47.88
N PRO A 570 10.44 3.52 -48.48
CA PRO A 570 10.74 2.19 -47.97
C PRO A 570 11.38 2.21 -46.57
N GLY A 571 11.18 1.12 -45.84
CA GLY A 571 11.78 0.90 -44.53
C GLY A 571 13.27 0.57 -44.59
N ILE A 572 13.72 0.00 -45.71
CA ILE A 572 15.09 -0.39 -45.95
C ILE A 572 15.53 0.21 -47.29
N LEU A 573 16.65 0.93 -47.27
CA LEU A 573 17.33 1.42 -48.45
C LEU A 573 18.62 0.63 -48.63
N ASN A 574 18.90 0.21 -49.85
CA ASN A 574 20.17 -0.39 -50.21
C ASN A 574 20.83 0.52 -51.25
N MET A 575 21.95 1.16 -50.92
CA MET A 575 22.50 2.28 -51.68
C MET A 575 23.99 2.08 -51.96
N THR A 576 24.43 2.47 -53.15
CA THR A 576 25.83 2.72 -53.47
C THR A 576 26.34 3.97 -52.75
N TRP A 577 27.65 4.18 -52.72
CA TRP A 577 28.24 5.40 -52.17
C TRP A 577 27.81 6.69 -52.90
N SER A 578 27.68 6.64 -54.23
CA SER A 578 27.23 7.79 -55.02
C SER A 578 25.76 8.15 -54.72
N GLU A 579 24.90 7.15 -54.60
CA GLU A 579 23.51 7.37 -54.16
C GLU A 579 23.46 7.92 -52.74
N LEU A 580 24.27 7.41 -51.81
CA LEU A 580 24.30 7.89 -50.43
C LEU A 580 24.73 9.37 -50.38
N THR A 581 25.83 9.73 -51.01
CA THR A 581 26.33 11.12 -51.04
C THR A 581 25.43 12.09 -51.82
N ALA A 582 24.67 11.60 -52.81
CA ALA A 582 23.66 12.38 -53.49
C ALA A 582 22.48 12.76 -52.58
N ASN A 583 22.13 11.90 -51.61
CA ASN A 583 20.91 12.05 -50.80
C ASN A 583 21.13 12.49 -49.34
N PHE A 584 22.32 12.24 -48.79
CA PHE A 584 22.64 12.46 -47.39
C PHE A 584 23.68 13.57 -47.22
N SER A 585 23.66 14.23 -46.05
CA SER A 585 24.49 15.40 -45.76
C SER A 585 25.60 15.13 -44.75
N SER A 586 25.34 14.25 -43.78
CA SER A 586 26.24 14.00 -42.65
C SER A 586 25.90 12.68 -41.96
N TRP A 587 26.77 12.26 -41.05
CA TRP A 587 26.53 11.10 -40.20
C TRP A 587 27.04 11.34 -38.77
N ASP A 588 26.34 10.74 -37.82
CA ASP A 588 26.67 10.70 -36.41
C ASP A 588 27.08 9.29 -36.03
N SER A 589 27.91 9.15 -34.99
CA SER A 589 28.22 7.82 -34.46
C SER A 589 28.56 7.83 -32.98
N SER A 590 28.31 6.70 -32.30
CA SER A 590 28.93 6.43 -31.00
C SER A 590 30.45 6.43 -31.14
N ILE A 591 31.15 7.00 -30.17
CA ILE A 591 32.60 6.88 -30.05
C ILE A 591 32.94 5.53 -29.40
N GLY A 592 34.07 4.95 -29.79
CA GLY A 592 34.57 3.66 -29.32
C GLY A 592 34.98 3.66 -27.86
#